data_AF-A0A6B3W1X3-F1
#
_entry.id   AF-A0A6B3W1X3-F1
#
_cell.length_a   1.000
_cell.length_b   1.000
_cell.length_c   1.000
_cell.angle_alpha   90.00
_cell.angle_beta   90.00
_cell.angle_gamma   90.00
#
_symmetry.space_group_name_H-M   'P 1'
#
loop_
_entity.id
_entity.type
_entity.pdbx_description
1 polymer ?
#
loop_
_entity_poly.entity_id
_entity_poly.type
_entity_poly.pdbx_seq_one_letter_code
_entity_poly.pdbx_strand_id
1 'polypeptide(L)'
;TDKIAKAHRDEIDKAVKKFFLDNYKTEVIVHNTVGAIDGATVFVESVGEPHFYTYAIVPVDIEEEKVLTDQVWCQEGQVEYAIMGGLYALIFEEELATLDRYLESVVEKYPVVGVRKEANENTGGSGYMTPYYYLTIFDKTFEPLYEMYITNPKRPKEEWKNALNMNELDPKMFRITIHLHMAKPNTEPDKEIFNQVILDLENMDGLSPGWYSVFLHDNNVNKKSAIATKDNSLEKSEPDYIIKQ
;
A
#
# COMPACT_ATOMS: atom_id res chain seq x y z
N THR A 1 21.88 -15.64 2.78
CA THR A 1 21.20 -14.74 1.82
C THR A 1 21.39 -13.26 2.11
N ASP A 2 21.10 -12.73 3.31
CA ASP A 2 21.23 -11.29 3.61
C ASP A 2 22.58 -10.65 3.24
N LYS A 3 23.69 -11.33 3.54
CA LYS A 3 25.04 -10.83 3.21
C LYS A 3 25.26 -10.77 1.70
N ILE A 4 24.79 -11.77 0.97
CA ILE A 4 24.88 -11.86 -0.49
C ILE A 4 24.04 -10.75 -1.12
N ALA A 5 22.78 -10.60 -0.68
CA ALA A 5 21.89 -9.56 -1.18
C ALA A 5 22.46 -8.14 -0.96
N LYS A 6 23.12 -7.90 0.18
CA LYS A 6 23.83 -6.63 0.44
C LYS A 6 25.06 -6.44 -0.43
N ALA A 7 25.84 -7.49 -0.67
CA ALA A 7 27.04 -7.43 -1.51
C ALA A 7 26.70 -7.17 -2.99
N HIS A 8 25.55 -7.65 -3.45
CA HIS A 8 25.09 -7.55 -4.85
C HIS A 8 23.96 -6.52 -5.05
N ARG A 9 23.80 -5.56 -4.13
CA ARG A 9 22.68 -4.58 -4.16
C ARG A 9 22.57 -3.84 -5.49
N ASP A 10 23.68 -3.36 -6.05
CA ASP A 10 23.66 -2.62 -7.32
C ASP A 10 23.21 -3.47 -8.52
N GLU A 11 23.54 -4.76 -8.52
CA GLU A 11 23.13 -5.72 -9.56
C GLU A 11 21.65 -6.07 -9.42
N ILE A 12 21.20 -6.33 -8.18
CA ILE A 12 19.81 -6.56 -7.83
C ILE A 12 18.94 -5.37 -8.23
N ASP A 13 19.34 -4.14 -7.89
CA ASP A 13 18.55 -2.93 -8.17
C ASP A 13 18.36 -2.72 -9.67
N LYS A 14 19.40 -2.97 -10.47
CA LYS A 14 19.33 -2.88 -11.94
C LYS A 14 18.42 -3.97 -12.52
N ALA A 15 18.53 -5.20 -12.02
CA ALA A 15 17.73 -6.32 -12.47
C ALA A 15 16.23 -6.09 -12.18
N VAL A 16 15.90 -5.63 -10.98
CA VAL A 16 14.53 -5.34 -10.58
C VAL A 16 13.95 -4.17 -11.37
N LYS A 17 14.68 -3.06 -11.53
CA LYS A 17 14.24 -1.94 -12.38
C LYS A 17 13.96 -2.37 -13.82
N LYS A 18 14.83 -3.21 -14.38
CA LYS A 18 14.64 -3.76 -15.73
C LYS A 18 13.41 -4.67 -15.78
N PHE A 19 13.22 -5.53 -14.78
CA PHE A 19 12.06 -6.42 -14.68
C PHE A 19 10.74 -5.63 -14.70
N PHE A 20 10.62 -4.57 -13.89
CA PHE A 20 9.41 -3.73 -13.86
C PHE A 20 9.18 -2.98 -15.17
N LEU A 21 10.25 -2.46 -15.79
CA LEU A 21 10.16 -1.78 -17.06
C LEU A 21 9.74 -2.73 -18.21
N ASP A 22 10.30 -3.92 -18.27
CA ASP A 22 10.05 -4.87 -19.35
C ASP A 22 8.65 -5.50 -19.25
N ASN A 23 8.25 -5.93 -18.05
CA ASN A 23 7.00 -6.68 -17.82
C ASN A 23 5.79 -5.77 -17.59
N TYR A 24 5.99 -4.63 -16.90
CA TYR A 24 4.89 -3.75 -16.47
C TYR A 24 4.98 -2.35 -17.06
N LYS A 25 5.95 -2.07 -17.93
CA LYS A 25 6.18 -0.73 -18.53
C LYS A 25 6.33 0.38 -17.49
N THR A 26 6.79 0.02 -16.29
CA THR A 26 6.79 0.88 -15.11
C THR A 26 8.23 1.14 -14.66
N GLU A 27 8.59 2.42 -14.53
CA GLU A 27 9.80 2.82 -13.85
C GLU A 27 9.59 2.75 -12.33
N VAL A 28 10.58 2.24 -11.60
CA VAL A 28 10.49 2.06 -10.14
C VAL A 28 11.72 2.56 -9.40
N ILE A 29 11.50 2.99 -8.17
CA ILE A 29 12.53 3.29 -7.17
C ILE A 29 12.68 2.06 -6.27
N VAL A 30 13.91 1.62 -6.03
CA VAL A 30 14.17 0.52 -5.09
C VAL A 30 14.52 1.11 -3.73
N HIS A 31 13.73 0.75 -2.72
CA HIS A 31 13.90 1.24 -1.36
C HIS A 31 14.72 0.28 -0.51
N ASN A 32 14.32 -1.00 -0.47
CA ASN A 32 14.92 -1.97 0.43
C ASN A 32 15.13 -3.34 -0.24
N THR A 33 16.17 -4.06 0.20
CA THR A 33 16.45 -5.44 -0.22
C THR A 33 16.75 -6.23 1.03
N VAL A 34 15.94 -7.26 1.24
CA VAL A 34 16.03 -8.15 2.40
C VAL A 34 16.27 -9.56 1.88
N GLY A 35 17.23 -10.28 2.46
CA GLY A 35 17.41 -11.69 2.16
C GLY A 35 16.23 -12.49 2.68
N ALA A 36 15.63 -13.27 1.79
CA ALA A 36 14.66 -14.31 2.09
C ALA A 36 15.34 -15.69 1.98
N ILE A 37 14.58 -16.75 2.24
CA ILE A 37 15.02 -18.11 1.94
C ILE A 37 15.19 -18.21 0.41
N ASP A 38 16.38 -18.63 -0.04
CA ASP A 38 16.75 -18.85 -1.45
C ASP A 38 16.57 -17.64 -2.39
N GLY A 39 16.46 -16.43 -1.85
CA GLY A 39 16.29 -15.22 -2.67
C GLY A 39 16.37 -13.93 -1.88
N ALA A 40 16.21 -12.80 -2.57
CA ALA A 40 16.15 -11.47 -1.99
C ALA A 40 14.81 -10.83 -2.34
N THR A 41 14.05 -10.41 -1.34
CA THR A 41 12.84 -9.59 -1.53
C THR A 41 13.25 -8.14 -1.70
N VAL A 42 12.76 -7.50 -2.76
CA VAL A 42 13.14 -6.15 -3.15
C VAL A 42 11.89 -5.28 -3.19
N PHE A 43 11.80 -4.33 -2.27
CA PHE A 43 10.68 -3.40 -2.14
C PHE A 43 10.87 -2.20 -3.05
N VAL A 44 9.81 -1.89 -3.81
CA VAL A 44 9.84 -0.84 -4.83
C VAL A 44 8.62 0.06 -4.76
N GLU A 45 8.79 1.28 -5.29
CA GLU A 45 7.74 2.29 -5.47
C GLU A 45 7.70 2.68 -6.95
N SER A 46 6.51 2.82 -7.54
CA SER A 46 6.36 3.32 -8.91
C SER A 46 6.76 4.80 -9.01
N VAL A 47 7.33 5.17 -10.15
CA VAL A 47 7.66 6.58 -10.45
C VAL A 47 6.46 7.25 -11.12
N GLY A 48 5.91 8.28 -10.47
CA GLY A 48 4.78 9.05 -10.98
C GLY A 48 3.46 8.32 -10.83
N GLU A 49 2.49 8.65 -11.69
CA GLU A 49 1.16 8.05 -11.65
C GLU A 49 0.99 6.94 -12.67
N PRO A 50 0.22 5.88 -12.35
CA PRO A 50 -0.35 5.54 -11.04
C PRO A 50 0.70 5.23 -9.94
N HIS A 51 0.53 5.82 -8.76
CA HIS A 51 1.41 5.60 -7.61
C HIS A 51 1.09 4.31 -6.84
N PHE A 52 2.09 3.46 -6.59
CA PHE A 52 1.95 2.25 -5.77
C PHE A 52 3.28 1.71 -5.24
N TYR A 53 3.22 0.95 -4.15
CA TYR A 53 4.31 0.13 -3.64
C TYR A 53 4.06 -1.35 -3.94
N THR A 54 5.12 -2.08 -4.29
CA THR A 54 5.09 -3.54 -4.47
C THR A 54 6.48 -4.13 -4.19
N TYR A 55 6.67 -5.42 -4.45
CA TYR A 55 7.97 -6.05 -4.36
C TYR A 55 8.19 -7.11 -5.44
N ALA A 56 9.46 -7.40 -5.71
CA ALA A 56 9.89 -8.52 -6.53
C ALA A 56 10.85 -9.41 -5.73
N ILE A 57 11.07 -10.62 -6.22
CA ILE A 57 11.99 -11.60 -5.64
C ILE A 57 13.09 -11.87 -6.66
N VAL A 58 14.34 -11.73 -6.20
CA VAL A 58 15.53 -12.09 -6.96
C VAL A 58 16.10 -13.38 -6.38
N PRO A 59 16.05 -14.52 -7.08
CA PRO A 59 16.62 -15.76 -6.57
C PRO A 59 18.12 -15.64 -6.30
N VAL A 60 18.59 -16.35 -5.27
CA VAL A 60 19.99 -16.40 -4.88
C VAL A 60 20.44 -17.85 -4.85
N ASP A 61 21.46 -18.17 -5.64
CA ASP A 61 22.21 -19.40 -5.50
C ASP A 61 23.12 -19.28 -4.27
N ILE A 62 22.76 -19.99 -3.20
CA ILE A 62 23.47 -19.93 -1.92
C ILE A 62 24.80 -20.68 -2.01
N GLU A 63 24.89 -21.76 -2.80
CA GLU A 63 26.10 -22.57 -2.92
C GLU A 63 27.19 -21.80 -3.69
N GLU A 64 26.78 -21.13 -4.76
CA GLU A 64 27.67 -20.34 -5.62
C GLU A 64 27.81 -18.87 -5.17
N GLU A 65 27.08 -18.47 -4.13
CA GLU A 65 26.95 -17.09 -3.63
C GLU A 65 26.58 -16.07 -4.73
N LYS A 66 25.71 -16.46 -5.67
CA LYS A 66 25.34 -15.65 -6.85
C LYS A 66 23.89 -15.19 -6.82
N VAL A 67 23.65 -13.99 -7.32
CA VAL A 67 22.29 -13.48 -7.62
C VAL A 67 21.88 -13.87 -9.04
N LEU A 68 20.69 -14.43 -9.20
CA LEU A 68 20.15 -14.85 -10.50
C LEU A 68 19.31 -13.72 -11.09
N THR A 69 19.98 -12.67 -11.57
CA THR A 69 19.35 -11.41 -12.03
C THR A 69 18.44 -11.55 -13.26
N ASP A 70 18.56 -12.66 -13.99
CA ASP A 70 17.71 -13.01 -15.14
C ASP A 70 16.44 -13.78 -14.73
N GLN A 71 16.31 -14.14 -13.46
CA GLN A 71 15.19 -14.93 -12.91
C GLN A 71 14.37 -14.13 -11.90
N VAL A 72 14.35 -12.80 -12.03
CA VAL A 72 13.49 -11.94 -11.19
C VAL A 72 12.03 -12.30 -11.43
N TRP A 73 11.26 -12.47 -10.35
CA TRP A 73 9.84 -12.80 -10.41
C TRP A 73 9.06 -12.10 -9.30
N CYS A 74 7.73 -12.12 -9.39
CA CYS A 74 6.83 -11.65 -8.33
C CYS A 74 5.77 -12.71 -8.04
N GLN A 75 5.21 -12.69 -6.82
CA GLN A 75 4.08 -13.55 -6.50
C GLN A 75 2.88 -13.19 -7.40
N GLU A 76 2.11 -14.19 -7.81
CA GLU A 76 0.92 -13.97 -8.63
C GLU A 76 -0.06 -13.01 -7.94
N GLY A 77 -0.50 -11.98 -8.67
CA GLY A 77 -1.40 -10.94 -8.17
C GLY A 77 -0.70 -9.79 -7.44
N GLN A 78 0.55 -9.95 -7.01
CA GLN A 78 1.23 -8.97 -6.16
C GLN A 78 1.46 -7.62 -6.85
N VAL A 79 1.83 -7.64 -8.13
CA VAL A 79 2.05 -6.39 -8.88
C VAL A 79 0.75 -5.91 -9.51
N GLU A 80 -0.10 -6.84 -9.93
CA GLU A 80 -1.41 -6.62 -10.52
C GLU A 80 -2.32 -5.85 -9.55
N TYR A 81 -2.49 -6.34 -8.32
CA TYR A 81 -3.30 -5.66 -7.31
C TYR A 81 -2.69 -4.32 -6.86
N ALA A 82 -1.36 -4.21 -6.88
CA ALA A 82 -0.69 -2.94 -6.57
C ALA A 82 -1.00 -1.86 -7.63
N ILE A 83 -0.93 -2.24 -8.92
CA ILE A 83 -1.31 -1.37 -10.04
C ILE A 83 -2.79 -0.99 -9.95
N MET A 84 -3.68 -1.95 -9.70
CA MET A 84 -5.11 -1.67 -9.51
C MET A 84 -5.33 -0.68 -8.35
N GLY A 85 -4.60 -0.86 -7.24
CA GLY A 85 -4.60 0.05 -6.09
C GLY A 85 -4.20 1.48 -6.47
N GLY A 86 -3.12 1.63 -7.23
CA GLY A 86 -2.69 2.94 -7.73
C GLY A 86 -3.69 3.56 -8.72
N LEU A 87 -4.30 2.75 -9.58
CA LEU A 87 -5.33 3.21 -10.52
C LEU A 87 -6.58 3.70 -9.79
N TYR A 88 -7.00 3.00 -8.74
CA TYR A 88 -8.10 3.47 -7.89
C TYR A 88 -7.77 4.82 -7.28
N ALA A 89 -6.56 4.96 -6.71
CA ALA A 89 -6.15 6.21 -6.09
C ALA A 89 -6.09 7.37 -7.08
N LEU A 90 -5.64 7.12 -8.31
CA LEU A 90 -5.65 8.09 -9.40
C LEU A 90 -7.07 8.48 -9.82
N ILE A 91 -8.01 7.53 -9.88
CA ILE A 91 -9.40 7.80 -10.31
C ILE A 91 -10.16 8.61 -9.24
N PHE A 92 -9.95 8.26 -7.97
CA PHE A 92 -10.63 8.84 -6.80
C PHE A 92 -9.74 9.82 -6.02
N GLU A 93 -8.83 10.52 -6.70
CA GLU A 93 -7.82 11.37 -6.05
C GLU A 93 -8.45 12.50 -5.21
N GLU A 94 -9.60 13.04 -5.64
CA GLU A 94 -10.26 14.16 -4.97
C GLU A 94 -10.92 13.70 -3.66
N GLU A 95 -11.51 12.51 -3.71
CA GLU A 95 -12.13 11.85 -2.57
C GLU A 95 -11.09 11.37 -1.57
N LEU A 96 -9.98 10.79 -2.03
CA LEU A 96 -8.86 10.42 -1.17
C LEU A 96 -8.18 11.66 -0.57
N ALA A 97 -8.05 12.75 -1.30
CA ALA A 97 -7.54 14.00 -0.75
C ALA A 97 -8.45 14.57 0.36
N THR A 98 -9.75 14.25 0.34
CA THR A 98 -10.67 14.58 1.44
C THR A 98 -10.34 13.78 2.70
N LEU A 99 -10.10 12.47 2.55
CA LEU A 99 -9.63 11.62 3.63
C LEU A 99 -8.26 12.08 4.17
N ASP A 100 -7.32 12.42 3.30
CA ASP A 100 -5.97 12.86 3.66
C ASP A 100 -6.03 14.12 4.53
N ARG A 101 -6.72 15.16 4.07
CA ARG A 101 -6.89 16.42 4.83
C ARG A 101 -7.54 16.18 6.19
N TYR A 102 -8.50 15.27 6.25
CA TYR A 102 -9.13 14.90 7.51
C TYR A 102 -8.15 14.24 8.47
N LEU A 103 -7.41 13.22 8.03
CA LEU A 103 -6.44 12.49 8.85
C LEU A 103 -5.28 13.40 9.29
N GLU A 104 -4.84 14.33 8.44
CA GLU A 104 -3.91 15.40 8.81
C GLU A 104 -4.46 16.26 9.95
N SER A 105 -5.72 16.68 9.88
CA SER A 105 -6.35 17.45 10.97
C SER A 105 -6.49 16.66 12.27
N VAL A 106 -6.69 15.33 12.19
CA VAL A 106 -6.75 14.43 13.36
C VAL A 106 -5.40 14.39 14.04
N VAL A 107 -4.29 14.20 13.31
CA VAL A 107 -2.94 14.15 13.90
C VAL A 107 -2.44 15.50 14.40
N GLU A 108 -2.95 16.62 13.87
CA GLU A 108 -2.69 17.95 14.42
C GLU A 108 -3.44 18.20 15.73
N LYS A 109 -4.69 17.73 15.83
CA LYS A 109 -5.58 17.98 16.97
C LYS A 109 -5.33 17.02 18.14
N TYR A 110 -5.01 15.77 17.85
CA TYR A 110 -4.92 14.69 18.83
C TYR A 110 -3.50 14.11 18.89
N PRO A 111 -3.07 13.54 20.03
CA PRO A 111 -1.75 12.93 20.18
C PRO A 111 -1.66 11.57 19.48
N VAL A 112 -1.96 11.52 18.19
CA VAL A 112 -1.86 10.34 17.32
C VAL A 112 -1.01 10.66 16.11
N VAL A 113 -0.41 9.62 15.51
CA VAL A 113 0.45 9.71 14.34
C VAL A 113 0.17 8.55 13.38
N GLY A 114 0.52 8.74 12.11
CA GLY A 114 0.63 7.64 11.15
C GLY A 114 1.96 6.88 11.27
N VAL A 115 2.13 5.88 10.42
CA VAL A 115 3.43 5.23 10.22
C VAL A 115 4.39 6.19 9.51
N ARG A 116 5.69 5.97 9.68
CA ARG A 116 6.70 6.79 8.99
C ARG A 116 6.72 6.46 7.51
N LYS A 117 6.97 7.46 6.66
CA LYS A 117 7.11 7.26 5.21
C LYS A 117 8.13 6.15 4.90
N GLU A 118 9.25 6.16 5.60
CA GLU A 118 10.32 5.18 5.42
C GLU A 118 9.87 3.75 5.78
N ALA A 119 8.86 3.58 6.64
CA ALA A 119 8.31 2.25 6.93
C ALA A 119 7.53 1.71 5.73
N ASN A 120 6.74 2.55 5.07
CA ASN A 120 6.04 2.18 3.82
C ASN A 120 7.03 1.91 2.69
N GLU A 121 8.03 2.76 2.52
CA GLU A 121 9.06 2.58 1.50
C GLU A 121 9.84 1.26 1.69
N ASN A 122 10.22 0.93 2.92
CA ASN A 122 11.11 -0.21 3.20
C ASN A 122 10.39 -1.54 3.45
N THR A 123 9.12 -1.52 3.84
CA THR A 123 8.35 -2.73 4.21
C THR A 123 6.95 -2.79 3.63
N GLY A 124 6.55 -1.78 2.84
CA GLY A 124 5.28 -1.76 2.13
C GLY A 124 5.22 -2.81 1.02
N GLY A 125 4.35 -2.60 0.06
CA GLY A 125 4.12 -3.56 -1.01
C GLY A 125 2.70 -4.10 -1.05
N SER A 126 1.74 -3.31 -0.57
CA SER A 126 0.31 -3.64 -0.64
C SER A 126 -0.43 -2.74 -1.62
N GLY A 127 0.27 -2.14 -2.59
CA GLY A 127 -0.31 -1.19 -3.53
C GLY A 127 -0.23 0.26 -3.04
N TYR A 128 -1.32 1.00 -3.13
CA TYR A 128 -1.37 2.39 -2.69
C TYR A 128 -1.32 2.48 -1.16
N MET A 129 -0.36 3.23 -0.64
CA MET A 129 -0.11 3.37 0.79
C MET A 129 0.27 4.81 1.14
N THR A 130 -0.33 5.32 2.20
CA THR A 130 0.01 6.60 2.85
C THR A 130 0.52 6.34 4.27
N PRO A 131 1.07 7.34 4.96
CA PRO A 131 1.34 7.24 6.40
C PRO A 131 0.13 6.83 7.26
N TYR A 132 -1.10 7.04 6.78
CA TYR A 132 -2.31 6.85 7.60
C TYR A 132 -3.17 5.67 7.16
N TYR A 133 -3.11 5.25 5.90
CA TYR A 133 -3.91 4.14 5.41
C TYR A 133 -3.26 3.44 4.21
N TYR A 134 -3.75 2.25 3.91
CA TYR A 134 -3.47 1.56 2.66
C TYR A 134 -4.75 1.04 2.01
N LEU A 135 -4.69 0.83 0.71
CA LEU A 135 -5.78 0.27 -0.08
C LEU A 135 -5.58 -1.23 -0.31
N THR A 136 -6.68 -1.97 -0.39
CA THR A 136 -6.69 -3.34 -0.88
C THR A 136 -7.90 -3.52 -1.78
N ILE A 137 -7.64 -3.99 -2.99
CA ILE A 137 -8.68 -4.13 -4.02
C ILE A 137 -8.86 -5.61 -4.33
N PHE A 138 -10.11 -6.05 -4.25
CA PHE A 138 -10.55 -7.38 -4.66
C PHE A 138 -11.49 -7.33 -5.87
N ASP A 139 -11.78 -6.13 -6.37
CA ASP A 139 -12.79 -5.91 -7.40
C ASP A 139 -12.25 -6.20 -8.80
N LYS A 140 -12.94 -7.10 -9.50
CA LYS A 140 -12.62 -7.46 -10.89
C LYS A 140 -12.93 -6.36 -11.89
N THR A 141 -13.73 -5.36 -11.51
CA THR A 141 -13.98 -4.17 -12.36
C THR A 141 -12.71 -3.40 -12.70
N PHE A 142 -11.61 -3.62 -11.95
CA PHE A 142 -10.29 -3.06 -12.25
C PHE A 142 -9.42 -3.95 -13.15
N GLU A 143 -9.82 -5.19 -13.46
CA GLU A 143 -9.11 -6.07 -14.42
C GLU A 143 -8.97 -5.41 -15.81
N PRO A 144 -10.02 -4.82 -16.42
CA PRO A 144 -9.89 -4.13 -17.71
C PRO A 144 -8.94 -2.92 -17.66
N LEU A 145 -8.90 -2.21 -16.53
CA LEU A 145 -8.00 -1.06 -16.34
C LEU A 145 -6.55 -1.53 -16.22
N TYR A 146 -6.30 -2.67 -15.57
CA TYR A 146 -5.00 -3.31 -15.55
C TYR A 146 -4.53 -3.70 -16.97
N GLU A 147 -5.39 -4.30 -17.79
CA GLU A 147 -5.05 -4.62 -19.19
C GLU A 147 -4.71 -3.36 -20.02
N MET A 148 -5.45 -2.27 -19.79
CA MET A 148 -5.16 -0.96 -20.37
C MET A 148 -3.79 -0.40 -19.91
N TYR A 149 -3.42 -0.63 -18.65
CA TYR A 149 -2.14 -0.24 -18.04
C TYR A 149 -0.96 -0.96 -18.67
N ILE A 150 -1.03 -2.28 -18.80
CA ILE A 150 0.05 -3.08 -19.41
C ILE A 150 0.33 -2.65 -20.85
N THR A 151 -0.70 -2.16 -21.54
CA THR A 151 -0.55 -1.60 -22.90
C THR A 151 0.09 -0.20 -22.89
N ASN A 152 -0.37 0.68 -22.01
CA ASN A 152 0.17 2.04 -21.88
C ASN A 152 -0.16 2.60 -20.48
N PRO A 153 0.81 2.69 -19.55
CA PRO A 153 0.57 3.22 -18.21
C PRO A 153 0.47 4.75 -18.18
N LYS A 154 0.97 5.46 -19.21
CA LYS A 154 1.04 6.93 -19.26
C LYS A 154 -0.23 7.58 -19.83
N ARG A 155 -1.39 6.96 -19.60
CA ARG A 155 -2.68 7.51 -20.04
C ARG A 155 -3.12 8.66 -19.13
N PRO A 156 -3.86 9.65 -19.66
CA PRO A 156 -4.45 10.70 -18.85
C PRO A 156 -5.50 10.13 -17.88
N LYS A 157 -5.62 10.75 -16.70
CA LYS A 157 -6.61 10.41 -15.65
C LYS A 157 -8.02 10.17 -16.19
N GLU A 158 -8.48 11.03 -17.09
CA GLU A 158 -9.82 10.93 -17.68
C GLU A 158 -10.03 9.66 -18.51
N GLU A 159 -9.00 9.09 -19.14
CA GLU A 159 -9.14 7.80 -19.83
C GLU A 159 -9.39 6.65 -18.85
N TRP A 160 -8.71 6.66 -17.70
CA TRP A 160 -8.93 5.67 -16.64
C TRP A 160 -10.34 5.76 -16.08
N LYS A 161 -10.77 6.99 -15.76
CA LYS A 161 -12.10 7.26 -15.22
C LYS A 161 -13.22 6.87 -16.17
N ASN A 162 -13.07 7.14 -17.46
CA ASN A 162 -14.06 6.78 -18.48
C ASN A 162 -14.11 5.27 -18.78
N ALA A 163 -13.02 4.55 -18.55
CA ALA A 163 -12.98 3.09 -18.71
C ALA A 163 -13.61 2.35 -17.52
N LEU A 164 -13.67 2.97 -16.34
CA LEU A 164 -14.26 2.37 -15.16
C LEU A 164 -15.80 2.37 -15.24
N ASN A 165 -16.39 1.18 -15.14
CA ASN A 165 -17.84 1.06 -15.02
C ASN A 165 -18.30 1.35 -13.59
N MET A 166 -18.52 2.64 -13.29
CA MET A 166 -18.96 3.11 -11.97
C MET A 166 -20.23 2.42 -11.45
N ASN A 167 -21.10 1.93 -12.33
CA ASN A 167 -22.36 1.26 -11.93
C ASN A 167 -22.15 -0.18 -11.45
N GLU A 168 -21.01 -0.79 -11.75
CA GLU A 168 -20.67 -2.16 -11.36
C GLU A 168 -19.73 -2.22 -10.16
N LEU A 169 -19.30 -1.07 -9.65
CA LEU A 169 -18.48 -1.01 -8.45
C LEU A 169 -19.24 -1.56 -7.26
N ASP A 170 -18.64 -2.53 -6.57
CA ASP A 170 -19.08 -2.92 -5.25
C ASP A 170 -18.13 -2.29 -4.23
N PRO A 171 -18.55 -1.25 -3.47
CA PRO A 171 -17.73 -0.64 -2.42
C PRO A 171 -17.11 -1.64 -1.44
N LYS A 172 -17.71 -2.82 -1.28
CA LYS A 172 -17.20 -3.88 -0.41
C LYS A 172 -15.89 -4.49 -0.90
N MET A 173 -15.57 -4.31 -2.18
CA MET A 173 -14.36 -4.84 -2.81
C MET A 173 -13.17 -3.88 -2.74
N PHE A 174 -13.38 -2.66 -2.22
CA PHE A 174 -12.33 -1.65 -2.01
C PHE A 174 -12.16 -1.43 -0.52
N ARG A 175 -11.10 -2.00 0.06
CA ARG A 175 -10.82 -1.84 1.50
C ARG A 175 -9.82 -0.72 1.72
N ILE A 176 -10.22 0.31 2.45
CA ILE A 176 -9.38 1.40 2.94
C ILE A 176 -9.10 1.13 4.40
N THR A 177 -7.86 0.79 4.73
CA THR A 177 -7.49 0.41 6.10
C THR A 177 -6.68 1.51 6.75
N ILE A 178 -7.29 2.24 7.67
CA ILE A 178 -6.70 3.36 8.40
C ILE A 178 -6.00 2.84 9.65
N HIS A 179 -4.73 3.17 9.80
CA HIS A 179 -3.90 2.87 10.97
C HIS A 179 -3.40 4.16 11.61
N LEU A 180 -3.83 4.41 12.84
CA LEU A 180 -3.31 5.48 13.70
C LEU A 180 -2.63 4.87 14.92
N HIS A 181 -1.67 5.61 15.47
CA HIS A 181 -0.90 5.21 16.64
C HIS A 181 -0.87 6.33 17.67
N MET A 182 -0.97 6.01 18.95
CA MET A 182 -0.67 7.00 19.99
C MET A 182 0.75 7.54 19.80
N ALA A 183 0.93 8.86 19.86
CA ALA A 183 2.19 9.53 19.59
C ALA A 183 3.25 9.29 20.69
N LYS A 184 2.80 9.02 21.91
CA LYS A 184 3.66 8.84 23.08
C LYS A 184 3.87 7.35 23.40
N PRO A 185 5.11 6.92 23.70
CA PRO A 185 5.38 5.57 24.20
C PRO A 185 4.55 5.25 25.45
N ASN A 186 4.23 3.97 25.64
CA ASN A 186 3.48 3.45 26.80
C ASN A 186 2.12 4.15 27.03
N THR A 187 1.48 4.61 25.96
CA THR A 187 0.15 5.24 26.01
C THR A 187 -0.85 4.29 25.36
N GLU A 188 -1.87 3.88 26.12
CA GLU A 188 -2.96 3.06 25.62
C GLU A 188 -3.79 3.81 24.55
N PRO A 189 -4.37 3.10 23.56
CA PRO A 189 -5.31 3.68 22.60
C PRO A 189 -6.44 4.43 23.30
N ASP A 190 -6.64 5.69 22.88
CA ASP A 190 -7.66 6.56 23.46
C ASP A 190 -9.02 6.32 22.80
N LYS A 191 -10.01 5.90 23.60
CA LYS A 191 -11.36 5.60 23.13
C LYS A 191 -12.12 6.83 22.64
N GLU A 192 -11.90 8.01 23.22
CA GLU A 192 -12.59 9.23 22.80
C GLU A 192 -12.10 9.66 21.43
N ILE A 193 -10.78 9.63 21.21
CA ILE A 193 -10.18 9.90 19.89
C ILE A 193 -10.69 8.90 18.86
N PHE A 194 -10.64 7.60 19.19
CA PHE A 194 -11.09 6.53 18.30
C PHE A 194 -12.56 6.67 17.90
N ASN A 195 -13.45 6.89 18.86
CA ASN A 195 -14.89 7.05 18.60
C ASN A 195 -15.17 8.31 17.79
N GLN A 196 -14.45 9.42 18.05
CA GLN A 196 -14.59 10.63 17.25
C GLN A 196 -14.19 10.36 15.80
N VAL A 197 -13.09 9.62 15.58
CA VAL A 197 -12.63 9.31 14.22
C VAL A 197 -13.66 8.50 13.44
N ILE A 198 -14.28 7.51 14.07
CA ILE A 198 -15.36 6.72 13.48
C ILE A 198 -16.55 7.61 13.14
N LEU A 199 -17.00 8.42 14.09
CA LEU A 199 -18.18 9.26 13.94
C LEU A 199 -18.00 10.29 12.82
N ASP A 200 -16.80 10.88 12.72
CA ASP A 200 -16.47 11.80 11.64
C ASP A 200 -16.50 11.09 10.29
N LEU A 201 -15.85 9.92 10.17
CA LEU A 201 -15.85 9.13 8.94
C LEU A 201 -17.25 8.67 8.53
N GLU A 202 -18.09 8.24 9.47
CA GLU A 202 -19.48 7.85 9.21
C GLU A 202 -20.32 9.01 8.64
N ASN A 203 -20.13 10.23 9.17
CA ASN A 203 -20.89 11.42 8.75
C ASN A 203 -20.24 12.21 7.61
N MET A 204 -19.01 11.88 7.21
CA MET A 204 -18.27 12.61 6.18
C MET A 204 -18.77 12.28 4.77
N ASP A 205 -19.08 13.33 4.01
CA ASP A 205 -19.34 13.25 2.57
C ASP A 205 -18.03 13.41 1.77
N GLY A 206 -18.04 12.97 0.51
CA GLY A 206 -16.90 13.14 -0.40
C GLY A 206 -15.74 12.16 -0.15
N LEU A 207 -16.02 11.05 0.53
CA LEU A 207 -15.09 9.92 0.64
C LEU A 207 -15.27 8.97 -0.56
N SER A 208 -14.19 8.27 -0.93
CA SER A 208 -14.21 7.37 -2.08
C SER A 208 -15.04 6.11 -1.78
N PRO A 209 -15.61 5.44 -2.80
CA PRO A 209 -16.41 4.23 -2.59
C PRO A 209 -15.57 3.12 -1.95
N GLY A 210 -15.98 2.62 -0.78
CA GLY A 210 -15.18 1.62 -0.10
C GLY A 210 -15.64 1.16 1.28
N TRP A 211 -15.00 0.10 1.75
CA TRP A 211 -14.98 -0.38 3.13
C TRP A 211 -13.83 0.21 3.90
N TYR A 212 -14.17 1.10 4.82
CA TYR A 212 -13.22 1.74 5.71
C TYR A 212 -13.12 0.91 6.98
N SER A 213 -11.89 0.53 7.31
CA SER A 213 -11.52 -0.01 8.62
C SER A 213 -10.68 1.03 9.36
N VAL A 214 -10.90 1.19 10.66
CA VAL A 214 -10.11 2.10 11.50
C VAL A 214 -9.47 1.30 12.62
N PHE A 215 -8.16 1.46 12.77
CA PHE A 215 -7.40 0.91 13.87
C PHE A 215 -6.68 2.03 14.63
N LEU A 216 -6.82 2.05 15.95
CA LEU A 216 -5.99 2.87 16.83
C LEU A 216 -5.15 1.97 17.72
N HIS A 217 -3.83 2.07 17.54
CA HIS A 217 -2.84 1.31 18.29
C HIS A 217 -2.14 2.19 19.33
N ASP A 218 -1.45 1.55 20.27
CA ASP A 218 -0.42 2.27 21.02
C ASP A 218 0.77 2.63 20.10
N ASN A 219 1.81 3.22 20.68
CA ASN A 219 2.98 3.64 19.93
C ASN A 219 3.90 2.50 19.43
N ASN A 220 3.63 1.24 19.79
CA ASN A 220 4.54 0.13 19.53
C ASN A 220 4.18 -0.60 18.23
N VAL A 221 5.23 -0.93 17.47
CA VAL A 221 5.13 -1.74 16.26
C VAL A 221 6.11 -2.92 16.36
N ASN A 222 5.73 -4.09 15.88
CA ASN A 222 6.62 -5.23 15.82
C ASN A 222 7.78 -4.95 14.86
N LYS A 223 9.02 -4.88 15.37
CA LYS A 223 10.20 -4.54 14.57
C LYS A 223 10.50 -5.50 13.41
N LYS A 224 9.96 -6.72 13.42
CA LYS A 224 10.22 -7.75 12.40
C LYS A 224 9.15 -7.74 11.31
N SER A 225 7.89 -7.51 11.68
CA SER A 225 6.77 -7.62 10.75
C SER A 225 6.12 -6.28 10.41
N ALA A 226 6.51 -5.19 11.06
CA ALA A 226 5.84 -3.89 11.01
C ALA A 226 4.34 -3.93 11.43
N ILE A 227 3.88 -5.03 12.05
CA ILE A 227 2.50 -5.18 12.52
C ILE A 227 2.33 -4.46 13.87
N ALA A 228 1.28 -3.65 13.94
CA ALA A 228 0.90 -2.88 15.12
C ALA A 228 -0.25 -3.51 15.91
N THR A 229 -1.11 -4.26 15.23
CA THR A 229 -2.31 -4.87 15.82
C THR A 229 -1.95 -5.86 16.94
N LYS A 230 -2.68 -5.73 18.05
CA LYS A 230 -2.55 -6.52 19.28
C LYS A 230 -3.76 -6.30 20.18
N ASP A 231 -3.85 -7.07 21.26
CA ASP A 231 -5.00 -7.15 22.17
C ASP A 231 -5.55 -5.81 22.69
N ASN A 232 -4.71 -4.77 22.86
CA ASN A 232 -5.16 -3.46 23.34
C ASN A 232 -5.56 -2.48 22.22
N SER A 233 -5.45 -2.88 20.94
CA SER A 233 -5.85 -2.03 19.81
C SER A 233 -7.35 -1.83 19.79
N LEU A 234 -7.79 -0.63 19.43
CA LEU A 234 -9.20 -0.36 19.14
C LEU A 234 -9.43 -0.51 17.64
N GLU A 235 -10.50 -1.19 17.26
CA GLU A 235 -10.79 -1.47 15.85
C GLU A 235 -12.27 -1.32 15.51
N LYS A 236 -12.51 -0.75 14.33
CA LYS A 236 -13.79 -0.71 13.63
C LYS A 236 -13.51 -1.36 12.29
N SER A 237 -13.63 -2.67 12.27
CA SER A 237 -13.29 -3.56 11.15
C SER A 237 -14.34 -4.67 11.07
N GLU A 238 -14.02 -5.80 10.43
CA GLU A 238 -14.97 -6.91 10.25
C GLU A 238 -15.70 -7.30 11.54
N PRO A 239 -17.05 -7.44 11.52
CA PRO A 239 -18.00 -7.23 10.42
C PRO A 239 -18.55 -5.78 10.31
N ASP A 240 -18.10 -4.87 11.16
CA ASP A 240 -18.68 -3.55 11.42
C ASP A 240 -18.02 -2.41 10.61
N TYR A 241 -17.73 -2.64 9.33
CA TYR A 241 -17.10 -1.66 8.45
C TYR A 241 -17.91 -0.35 8.31
N ILE A 242 -17.21 0.76 8.08
CA ILE A 242 -17.83 2.01 7.59
C ILE A 242 -17.89 1.89 6.06
N ILE A 243 -19.09 2.01 5.47
CA ILE A 243 -19.31 1.83 4.03
C ILE A 243 -19.60 3.18 3.39
N LYS A 244 -18.86 3.54 2.34
CA LYS A 244 -19.11 4.72 1.49
C LYS A 244 -19.42 4.28 0.07
N GLN A 245 -20.40 4.94 -0.54
CA GLN A 245 -20.90 4.66 -1.89
C GLN A 245 -20.32 5.64 -2.89
#